data_AF-U3B6J9-F1
#
_entry.id   AF-U3B6J9-F1
#
_cell.length_a   1.000
_cell.length_b   1.000
_cell.length_c   1.000
_cell.angle_alpha   90.00
_cell.angle_beta   90.00
_cell.angle_gamma   90.00
#
_symmetry.space_group_name_H-M   'P 1'
#
loop_
_entity.id
_entity.type
_entity.pdbx_description
1 polymer ?
#
loop_
_entity_poly.entity_id
_entity_poly.type
_entity_poly.pdbx_seq_one_letter_code
_entity_poly.pdbx_strand_id
1 'polypeptide(L)'
;MNLEFDRRNTARISLQEFCSCMERLIDDELMMQYAVISMHNALQGYMTIYLRDNDLLDTWKNVHAKKWQEVEYPKMLATEGIYQPKRYPQLDFFMDLFDKVFSSKDHSLERESINALNEQRNNFIHFNTDYFTLEKQYALDACAEALKAIIFIASLDRRLFYYEEEQQDFEALCEKAKGQIDTHQSPNK
;
A
#
# COMPACT_ATOMS: atom_id res chain seq x y z
N MET A 1 -5.59 -0.53 27.48
CA MET A 1 -4.79 0.07 26.40
C MET A 1 -5.30 -0.49 25.10
N ASN A 2 -5.89 0.33 24.24
CA ASN A 2 -6.38 -0.11 22.93
C ASN A 2 -5.29 0.22 21.90
N LEU A 3 -5.03 -0.71 20.97
CA LEU A 3 -4.18 -0.47 19.82
C LEU A 3 -5.06 0.03 18.68
N GLU A 4 -4.82 1.25 18.23
CA GLU A 4 -5.55 1.86 17.12
C GLU A 4 -4.75 1.71 15.83
N PHE A 5 -5.37 1.12 14.81
CA PHE A 5 -4.79 0.95 13.48
C PHE A 5 -5.32 2.02 12.55
N ASP A 6 -4.64 3.16 12.55
CA ASP A 6 -4.89 4.22 11.56
C ASP A 6 -4.19 3.90 10.23
N ARG A 7 -4.87 4.15 9.11
CA ARG A 7 -4.36 3.80 7.77
C ARG A 7 -3.18 4.67 7.37
N ARG A 8 -3.14 5.96 7.76
CA ARG A 8 -2.02 6.86 7.46
C ARG A 8 -0.78 6.42 8.20
N ASN A 9 -0.91 6.17 9.50
CA ASN A 9 0.16 5.61 10.32
C ASN A 9 0.62 4.25 9.81
N THR A 10 -0.31 3.37 9.42
CA THR A 10 0.03 2.05 8.87
C THR A 10 0.80 2.17 7.55
N ALA A 11 0.39 3.06 6.64
CA ALA A 11 1.09 3.30 5.38
C ALA A 11 2.51 3.82 5.62
N ARG A 12 2.65 4.82 6.50
CA ARG A 12 3.93 5.41 6.89
C ARG A 12 4.86 4.38 7.56
N ILE A 13 4.36 3.66 8.56
CA ILE A 13 5.12 2.62 9.27
C ILE A 13 5.53 1.50 8.31
N SER A 14 4.68 1.14 7.34
CA SER A 14 5.04 0.13 6.33
C SER A 14 6.18 0.61 5.44
N LEU A 15 6.21 1.88 5.04
CA LEU A 15 7.34 2.42 4.28
C LEU A 15 8.63 2.54 5.14
N GLN A 16 8.49 2.81 6.44
CA GLN A 16 9.61 2.74 7.39
C GLN A 16 10.15 1.32 7.54
N GLU A 17 9.25 0.34 7.64
CA GLU A 17 9.64 -1.07 7.74
C GLU A 17 10.30 -1.56 6.45
N PHE A 18 9.83 -1.11 5.28
CA PHE A 18 10.53 -1.36 4.02
C PHE A 18 11.99 -0.91 4.10
N CYS A 19 12.25 0.33 4.54
CA CYS A 19 13.62 0.82 4.70
C CYS A 19 14.42 -0.04 5.69
N SER A 20 13.83 -0.43 6.83
CA SER A 20 14.49 -1.28 7.83
C SER A 20 14.80 -2.68 7.30
N CYS A 21 13.92 -3.28 6.51
CA CYS A 21 14.17 -4.57 5.87
C CYS A 21 15.31 -4.47 4.85
N MET A 22 15.34 -3.38 4.06
CA MET A 22 16.40 -3.15 3.08
C MET A 22 17.77 -2.92 3.73
N GLU A 23 17.83 -2.26 4.89
CA GLU A 23 19.08 -2.13 5.67
C GLU A 23 19.61 -3.49 6.13
N ARG A 24 18.72 -4.37 6.61
CA ARG A 24 19.07 -5.72 7.08
C ARG A 24 19.34 -6.71 5.94
N LEU A 25 19.04 -6.34 4.70
CA LEU A 25 19.22 -7.21 3.53
C LEU A 25 20.69 -7.58 3.27
N ILE A 26 21.64 -6.77 3.77
CA ILE A 26 23.08 -7.06 3.69
C ILE A 26 23.43 -8.28 4.57
N ASP A 27 22.76 -8.42 5.71
CA ASP A 27 22.99 -9.49 6.68
C ASP A 27 22.16 -10.75 6.37
N ASP A 28 20.95 -10.56 5.83
CA ASP A 28 20.01 -11.65 5.53
C ASP A 28 19.17 -11.33 4.27
N GLU A 29 19.46 -12.02 3.16
CA GLU A 29 18.74 -11.85 1.90
C GLU A 29 17.24 -12.21 2.00
N LEU A 30 16.84 -13.03 2.97
CA LEU A 30 15.43 -13.37 3.21
C LEU A 30 14.62 -12.15 3.68
N MET A 31 15.29 -11.08 4.13
CA MET A 31 14.61 -9.81 4.44
C MET A 31 13.90 -9.22 3.22
N MET A 32 14.24 -9.63 1.99
CA MET A 32 13.53 -9.21 0.78
C MET A 32 12.03 -9.56 0.85
N GLN A 33 11.67 -10.69 1.45
CA GLN A 33 10.28 -11.07 1.66
C GLN A 33 9.52 -9.98 2.45
N TYR A 34 10.10 -9.53 3.56
CA TYR A 34 9.48 -8.53 4.42
C TYR A 34 9.54 -7.14 3.79
N ALA A 35 10.57 -6.83 3.00
CA ALA A 35 10.63 -5.61 2.20
C ALA A 35 9.47 -5.55 1.19
N VAL A 36 9.26 -6.61 0.41
CA VAL A 36 8.15 -6.71 -0.56
C VAL A 36 6.79 -6.56 0.12
N ILE A 37 6.56 -7.27 1.24
CA ILE A 37 5.30 -7.15 2.01
C ILE A 37 5.10 -5.72 2.51
N SER A 38 6.16 -5.09 3.02
CA SER A 38 6.09 -3.74 3.58
C SER A 38 5.85 -2.67 2.51
N MET A 39 6.51 -2.77 1.36
CA MET A 39 6.27 -1.88 0.22
C MET A 39 4.85 -2.03 -0.33
N HIS A 40 4.36 -3.27 -0.46
CA HIS A 40 2.98 -3.54 -0.86
C HIS A 40 1.97 -2.89 0.10
N ASN A 41 2.15 -3.10 1.40
CA ASN A 41 1.28 -2.52 2.42
C ASN A 41 1.33 -0.99 2.42
N ALA A 42 2.51 -0.39 2.21
CA ALA A 42 2.67 1.05 2.09
C ALA A 42 1.88 1.61 0.90
N LEU A 43 2.07 1.05 -0.31
CA LEU A 43 1.36 1.48 -1.51
C LEU A 43 -0.16 1.28 -1.36
N GLN A 44 -0.61 0.13 -0.86
CA GLN A 44 -2.04 -0.09 -0.59
C GLN A 44 -2.60 0.94 0.40
N GLY A 45 -1.84 1.27 1.44
CA GLY A 45 -2.18 2.32 2.40
C GLY A 45 -2.40 3.66 1.71
N TYR A 46 -1.41 4.16 0.97
CA TYR A 46 -1.51 5.44 0.25
C TYR A 46 -2.63 5.48 -0.79
N MET A 47 -2.85 4.40 -1.56
CA MET A 47 -3.99 4.30 -2.49
C MET A 47 -5.32 4.43 -1.75
N THR A 48 -5.48 3.73 -0.63
CA THR A 48 -6.75 3.77 0.13
C THR A 48 -7.00 5.10 0.82
N ILE A 49 -5.96 5.82 1.24
CA ILE A 49 -6.09 7.16 1.81
C ILE A 49 -6.57 8.12 0.71
N TYR A 50 -5.90 8.10 -0.44
CA TYR A 50 -6.24 8.95 -1.59
C TYR A 50 -7.68 8.71 -2.09
N LEU A 51 -8.08 7.45 -2.27
CA LEU A 51 -9.44 7.12 -2.73
C LEU A 51 -10.51 7.53 -1.71
N ARG A 52 -10.25 7.30 -0.41
CA ARG A 52 -11.19 7.64 0.67
C ARG A 52 -11.48 9.14 0.74
N ASP A 53 -10.51 9.98 0.45
CA ASP A 53 -10.68 11.44 0.50
C ASP A 53 -11.65 11.95 -0.59
N ASN A 54 -11.97 11.11 -1.60
CA ASN A 54 -13.05 11.35 -2.56
C ASN A 54 -14.36 10.69 -2.09
N ASP A 55 -14.36 9.36 -1.97
CA ASP A 55 -15.48 8.58 -1.43
C ASP A 55 -14.93 7.34 -0.71
N LEU A 56 -15.37 7.11 0.53
CA LEU A 56 -15.00 5.92 1.31
C LEU A 56 -15.33 4.62 0.55
N LEU A 57 -16.42 4.62 -0.22
CA LEU A 57 -16.91 3.46 -0.97
C LEU A 57 -15.99 3.06 -2.11
N ASP A 58 -15.18 3.99 -2.64
CA ASP A 58 -14.21 3.70 -3.71
C ASP A 58 -13.12 2.73 -3.24
N THR A 59 -12.89 2.66 -1.93
CA THR A 59 -11.93 1.72 -1.34
C THR A 59 -12.48 0.31 -1.17
N TRP A 60 -13.80 0.09 -1.34
CA TRP A 60 -14.45 -1.19 -1.03
C TRP A 60 -14.73 -2.01 -2.28
N LYS A 61 -14.85 -3.33 -2.09
CA LYS A 61 -15.42 -4.21 -3.12
C LYS A 61 -16.81 -3.73 -3.50
N ASN A 62 -17.12 -3.74 -4.80
CA ASN A 62 -18.42 -3.29 -5.33
C ASN A 62 -19.64 -3.92 -4.60
N VAL A 63 -19.57 -5.22 -4.29
CA VAL A 63 -20.65 -5.92 -3.56
C VAL A 63 -20.87 -5.33 -2.16
N HIS A 64 -19.80 -4.94 -1.47
CA HIS A 64 -19.86 -4.38 -0.13
C HIS A 64 -20.29 -2.90 -0.17
N ALA A 65 -19.78 -2.11 -1.13
CA ALA A 65 -20.22 -0.74 -1.36
C ALA A 65 -21.72 -0.67 -1.64
N LYS A 66 -22.21 -1.49 -2.58
CA LYS A 66 -23.64 -1.57 -2.91
C LYS A 66 -24.49 -1.98 -1.71
N LYS A 67 -24.09 -3.03 -1.00
CA LYS A 67 -24.81 -3.48 0.21
C LYS A 67 -24.84 -2.38 1.29
N TRP A 68 -23.75 -1.62 1.42
CA TRP A 68 -23.72 -0.51 2.37
C TRP A 68 -24.72 0.57 2.02
N GLN A 69 -24.73 1.03 0.76
CA GLN A 69 -25.62 2.08 0.28
C GLN A 69 -27.10 1.65 0.34
N GLU A 70 -27.41 0.42 -0.06
CA GLU A 70 -28.80 -0.04 -0.22
C GLU A 70 -29.42 -0.58 1.07
N VAL A 71 -28.60 -1.11 1.99
CA VAL A 71 -29.10 -1.86 3.16
C VAL A 71 -28.55 -1.33 4.47
N GLU A 72 -27.23 -1.31 4.63
CA GLU A 72 -26.62 -1.06 5.95
C GLU A 72 -26.80 0.41 6.38
N TYR A 73 -26.53 1.37 5.48
CA TYR A 73 -26.61 2.80 5.77
C TYR A 73 -28.06 3.28 6.01
N PRO A 74 -29.06 2.96 5.16
CA PRO A 74 -30.46 3.31 5.44
C PRO A 74 -30.96 2.75 6.78
N LYS A 75 -30.56 1.52 7.12
CA LYS A 75 -30.93 0.89 8.39
C LYS A 75 -30.28 1.56 9.59
N MET A 76 -29.01 1.98 9.46
CA MET A 76 -28.32 2.75 10.49
C MET A 76 -29.01 4.09 10.74
N LEU A 77 -29.42 4.79 9.67
CA LEU A 77 -30.18 6.04 9.78
C LEU A 77 -31.56 5.83 10.43
N ALA A 78 -32.31 4.81 10.00
CA ALA A 78 -33.64 4.50 10.51
C ALA A 78 -33.66 4.07 11.99
N THR A 79 -32.50 3.71 12.55
CA THR A 79 -32.35 3.30 13.94
C THR A 79 -31.53 4.31 14.76
N GLU A 80 -31.31 5.51 14.23
CA GLU A 80 -30.53 6.56 14.88
C GLU A 80 -29.14 6.08 15.37
N GLY A 81 -28.51 5.17 14.60
CA GLY A 81 -27.19 4.62 14.91
C GLY A 81 -27.18 3.47 15.92
N ILE A 82 -28.33 3.01 16.43
CA ILE A 82 -28.41 1.84 17.32
C ILE A 82 -28.01 0.57 16.56
N TYR A 83 -28.38 0.47 15.28
CA TYR A 83 -27.94 -0.63 14.44
C TYR A 83 -26.45 -0.49 14.08
N GLN A 84 -25.67 -1.53 14.39
CA GLN A 84 -24.32 -1.68 13.87
C GLN A 84 -24.22 -2.91 12.95
N PRO A 85 -23.61 -2.76 11.76
CA PRO A 85 -23.34 -3.88 10.87
C PRO A 85 -22.50 -4.95 11.56
N LYS A 86 -22.88 -6.22 11.42
CA LYS A 86 -22.14 -7.36 12.02
C LYS A 86 -20.74 -7.56 11.42
N ARG A 87 -20.49 -7.04 10.23
CA ARG A 87 -19.22 -7.17 9.51
C ARG A 87 -18.88 -5.86 8.82
N TYR A 88 -17.63 -5.45 8.96
CA TYR A 88 -17.12 -4.30 8.24
C TYR A 88 -16.95 -4.62 6.74
N PRO A 89 -17.11 -3.62 5.86
CA PRO A 89 -16.80 -3.74 4.45
C PRO A 89 -15.36 -4.20 4.21
N GLN A 90 -15.15 -5.01 3.17
CA GLN A 90 -13.82 -5.42 2.74
C GLN A 90 -13.29 -4.41 1.74
N LEU A 91 -12.00 -4.11 1.86
CA LEU A 91 -11.27 -3.39 0.82
C LEU A 91 -11.33 -4.13 -0.51
N ASP A 92 -11.28 -3.37 -1.60
CA ASP A 92 -11.19 -3.93 -2.94
C ASP A 92 -9.85 -4.66 -3.15
N PHE A 93 -9.75 -5.42 -4.24
CA PHE A 93 -8.49 -6.07 -4.58
C PHE A 93 -7.41 -5.04 -4.89
N PHE A 94 -6.15 -5.36 -4.58
CA PHE A 94 -5.04 -4.42 -4.70
C PHE A 94 -4.92 -3.81 -6.10
N MET A 95 -5.01 -4.64 -7.15
CA MET A 95 -4.93 -4.15 -8.53
C MET A 95 -6.16 -3.34 -8.94
N ASP A 96 -7.35 -3.64 -8.40
CA ASP A 96 -8.54 -2.83 -8.65
C ASP A 96 -8.43 -1.45 -7.98
N LEU A 97 -7.84 -1.39 -6.77
CA LEU A 97 -7.51 -0.12 -6.12
C LEU A 97 -6.48 0.67 -6.93
N PHE A 98 -5.45 0.01 -7.45
CA PHE A 98 -4.45 0.63 -8.32
C PHE A 98 -5.10 1.22 -9.57
N ASP A 99 -5.93 0.45 -10.27
CA ASP A 99 -6.60 0.91 -11.48
C ASP A 99 -7.53 2.10 -11.19
N LYS A 100 -8.23 2.12 -10.05
CA LYS A 100 -9.04 3.28 -9.63
C LYS A 100 -8.21 4.55 -9.42
N VAL A 101 -6.98 4.42 -8.89
CA VAL A 101 -6.11 5.57 -8.66
C VAL A 101 -5.49 6.07 -9.98
N PHE A 102 -4.96 5.16 -10.81
CA PHE A 102 -4.01 5.49 -11.87
C PHE A 102 -4.53 5.36 -13.30
N SER A 103 -5.68 4.71 -13.55
CA SER A 103 -6.22 4.42 -14.91
C SER A 103 -6.33 5.59 -15.89
N SER A 104 -6.27 6.84 -15.40
CA SER A 104 -6.36 8.06 -16.21
C SER A 104 -5.32 9.13 -15.88
N LYS A 105 -4.38 8.84 -14.97
CA LYS A 105 -3.57 9.90 -14.31
C LYS A 105 -2.08 9.82 -14.59
N ASP A 106 -1.53 8.63 -14.80
CA ASP A 106 -0.10 8.50 -15.08
C ASP A 106 0.18 7.29 -15.97
N HIS A 107 0.65 7.55 -17.19
CA HIS A 107 1.07 6.51 -18.13
C HIS A 107 2.55 6.12 -17.96
N SER A 108 3.29 6.78 -17.06
CA SER A 108 4.69 6.48 -16.78
C SER A 108 4.87 5.34 -15.78
N LEU A 109 3.80 4.95 -15.08
CA LEU A 109 3.83 3.81 -14.17
C LEU A 109 3.64 2.48 -14.91
N GLU A 110 4.53 1.54 -14.64
CA GLU A 110 4.49 0.19 -15.18
C GLU A 110 3.54 -0.69 -14.36
N ARG A 111 2.29 -0.83 -14.83
CA ARG A 111 1.24 -1.63 -14.17
C ARG A 111 1.67 -3.07 -13.94
N GLU A 112 2.42 -3.67 -14.87
CA GLU A 112 2.95 -5.03 -14.78
C GLU A 112 3.90 -5.18 -13.58
N SER A 113 4.78 -4.21 -13.34
CA SER A 113 5.69 -4.17 -12.19
C SER A 113 4.93 -4.06 -10.86
N ILE A 114 3.82 -3.32 -10.84
CA ILE A 114 2.93 -3.26 -9.67
C ILE A 114 2.16 -4.57 -9.46
N ASN A 115 1.73 -5.23 -10.54
CA ASN A 115 1.13 -6.56 -10.43
C ASN A 115 2.15 -7.58 -9.91
N ALA A 116 3.41 -7.50 -10.35
CA ALA A 116 4.50 -8.33 -9.85
C ALA A 116 4.68 -8.18 -8.34
N LEU A 117 4.68 -6.94 -7.81
CA LEU A 117 4.72 -6.70 -6.37
C LEU A 117 3.58 -7.42 -5.64
N ASN A 118 2.36 -7.34 -6.17
CA ASN A 118 1.18 -7.98 -5.59
C ASN A 118 1.27 -9.51 -5.59
N GLU A 119 1.72 -10.09 -6.70
CA GLU A 119 1.91 -11.54 -6.81
C GLU A 119 3.01 -12.05 -5.87
N GLN A 120 4.17 -11.38 -5.84
CA GLN A 120 5.27 -11.72 -4.93
C GLN A 120 4.82 -11.65 -3.47
N ARG A 121 4.14 -10.56 -3.07
CA ARG A 121 3.56 -10.44 -1.73
C ARG A 121 2.62 -11.61 -1.43
N ASN A 122 1.76 -12.00 -2.36
CA ASN A 122 0.79 -13.08 -2.13
C ASN A 122 1.52 -14.41 -1.94
N ASN A 123 2.55 -14.68 -2.74
CA ASN A 123 3.40 -15.86 -2.62
C ASN A 123 4.13 -15.92 -1.27
N PHE A 124 4.47 -14.78 -0.67
CA PHE A 124 5.12 -14.74 0.65
C PHE A 124 4.16 -14.92 1.83
N ILE A 125 2.92 -14.45 1.72
CA ILE A 125 1.93 -14.57 2.81
C ILE A 125 1.25 -15.93 2.81
N HIS A 126 1.01 -16.51 1.63
CA HIS A 126 0.52 -17.87 1.50
C HIS A 126 1.73 -18.80 1.53
N PHE A 127 2.04 -19.38 2.71
CA PHE A 127 3.12 -20.36 2.86
C PHE A 127 3.09 -21.38 1.72
N ASN A 128 4.05 -21.28 0.79
CA ASN A 128 4.14 -22.14 -0.38
C ASN A 128 4.58 -23.55 0.00
N THR A 129 4.31 -24.51 -0.88
CA THR A 129 4.28 -25.92 -0.51
C THR A 129 5.60 -26.50 -0.04
N ASP A 130 6.78 -25.94 -0.40
CA ASP A 130 8.09 -26.34 0.15
C ASP A 130 9.25 -25.39 -0.21
N TYR A 131 9.21 -24.74 -1.39
CA TYR A 131 10.31 -23.90 -1.90
C TYR A 131 9.79 -22.79 -2.81
N PHE A 132 10.40 -21.61 -2.74
CA PHE A 132 10.07 -20.45 -3.59
C PHE A 132 11.36 -19.71 -3.96
N THR A 133 11.52 -19.38 -5.24
CA THR A 133 12.63 -18.56 -5.73
C THR A 133 12.14 -17.19 -6.16
N LEU A 134 12.90 -16.17 -5.80
CA LEU A 134 12.68 -14.80 -6.24
C LEU A 134 13.97 -14.30 -6.88
N GLU A 135 13.86 -13.72 -8.08
CA GLU A 135 14.95 -12.91 -8.62
C GLU A 135 15.01 -11.58 -7.87
N LYS A 136 16.11 -11.33 -7.16
CA LYS A 136 16.29 -10.12 -6.32
C LYS A 136 16.05 -8.83 -7.11
N GLN A 137 16.61 -8.74 -8.32
CA GLN A 137 16.45 -7.55 -9.17
C GLN A 137 14.98 -7.31 -9.54
N TYR A 138 14.26 -8.37 -9.91
CA TYR A 138 12.85 -8.28 -10.24
C TYR A 138 11.99 -7.77 -9.07
N ALA A 139 12.32 -8.14 -7.82
CA ALA A 139 11.65 -7.59 -6.64
C ALA A 139 12.02 -6.12 -6.37
N LEU A 140 13.28 -5.75 -6.58
CA LEU A 140 13.74 -4.36 -6.43
C LEU A 140 13.06 -3.44 -7.43
N ASP A 141 12.92 -3.87 -8.68
CA ASP A 141 12.27 -3.11 -9.74
C ASP A 141 10.78 -2.89 -9.43
N ALA A 142 10.08 -3.94 -8.97
CA ALA A 142 8.70 -3.84 -8.51
C ALA A 142 8.55 -2.89 -7.31
N CYS A 143 9.50 -2.92 -6.35
CA CYS A 143 9.51 -1.99 -5.22
C CYS A 143 9.80 -0.54 -5.66
N ALA A 144 10.69 -0.34 -6.63
CA ALA A 144 11.00 0.97 -7.18
C ALA A 144 9.78 1.58 -7.87
N GLU A 145 9.06 0.79 -8.65
CA GLU A 145 7.83 1.24 -9.32
C GLU A 145 6.74 1.60 -8.31
N ALA A 146 6.61 0.81 -7.23
CA ALA A 146 5.68 1.12 -6.15
C ALA A 146 6.04 2.39 -5.39
N LEU A 147 7.33 2.66 -5.16
CA LEU A 147 7.77 3.91 -4.58
C LEU A 147 7.42 5.11 -5.47
N LYS A 148 7.61 4.99 -6.80
CA LYS A 148 7.17 6.04 -7.75
C LYS A 148 5.67 6.28 -7.63
N ALA A 149 4.87 5.22 -7.54
CA ALA A 149 3.41 5.31 -7.37
C ALA A 149 3.02 6.01 -6.05
N ILE A 150 3.70 5.71 -4.95
CA ILE A 150 3.51 6.37 -3.64
C ILE A 150 3.81 7.88 -3.74
N ILE A 151 4.95 8.24 -4.33
CA ILE A 151 5.36 9.64 -4.53
C ILE A 151 4.35 10.37 -5.42
N PHE A 152 3.89 9.72 -6.49
CA PHE A 152 2.89 10.29 -7.39
C PHE A 152 1.56 10.57 -6.66
N ILE A 153 1.07 9.63 -5.85
CA ILE A 153 -0.15 9.84 -5.03
C ILE A 153 -0.02 11.08 -4.17
N ALA A 154 1.12 11.27 -3.50
CA ALA A 154 1.37 12.44 -2.67
C ALA A 154 1.37 13.75 -3.47
N SER A 155 1.78 13.71 -4.75
CA SER A 155 1.71 14.87 -5.63
C SER A 155 0.28 15.23 -6.08
N LEU A 156 -0.65 14.25 -6.07
CA LEU A 156 -2.04 14.44 -6.51
C LEU A 156 -2.93 15.09 -5.44
N ASP A 157 -2.68 14.84 -4.16
CA ASP A 157 -3.53 15.37 -3.07
C ASP A 157 -2.71 15.96 -1.94
N ARG A 158 -2.74 17.29 -1.83
CA ARG A 158 -2.10 18.04 -0.73
C ARG A 158 -2.72 17.76 0.64
N ARG A 159 -3.87 17.08 0.72
CA ARG A 159 -4.54 16.72 1.99
C ARG A 159 -4.08 15.38 2.55
N LEU A 160 -3.17 14.69 1.84
CA LEU A 160 -2.52 13.49 2.36
C LEU A 160 -1.77 13.80 3.67
N PHE A 161 -1.20 15.00 3.76
CA PHE A 161 -0.51 15.53 4.94
C PHE A 161 -1.32 16.69 5.52
N TYR A 162 -1.60 16.64 6.82
CA TYR A 162 -2.28 17.74 7.51
C TYR A 162 -1.28 18.79 8.02
N TYR A 163 -0.05 18.38 8.26
CA TYR A 163 1.02 19.21 8.81
C TYR A 163 2.26 19.17 7.91
N GLU A 164 3.02 20.27 7.88
CA GLU A 164 4.26 20.36 7.10
C GLU A 164 5.31 19.34 7.54
N GLU A 165 5.38 19.06 8.85
CA GLU A 165 6.26 18.05 9.43
C GLU A 165 5.97 16.65 8.87
N GLU A 166 4.69 16.29 8.68
CA GLU A 166 4.30 14.99 8.10
C GLU A 166 4.76 14.86 6.64
N GLN A 167 4.69 15.97 5.90
CA GLN A 167 5.16 16.02 4.51
C GLN A 167 6.69 15.89 4.46
N GLN A 168 7.43 16.64 5.29
CA GLN A 168 8.89 16.57 5.36
C GLN A 168 9.37 15.16 5.76
N ASP A 169 8.71 14.55 6.75
CA ASP A 169 8.98 13.17 7.17
C ASP A 169 8.73 12.18 6.04
N PHE A 170 7.64 12.35 5.29
CA PHE A 170 7.34 11.52 4.12
C PHE A 170 8.39 11.67 3.02
N GLU A 171 8.78 12.89 2.69
CA GLU A 171 9.80 13.17 1.66
C GLU A 171 11.14 12.56 2.06
N ALA A 172 11.57 12.76 3.31
CA ALA A 172 12.79 12.16 3.85
C ALA A 172 12.74 10.62 3.80
N LEU A 173 11.58 10.04 4.08
CA LEU A 173 11.39 8.59 4.03
C LEU A 173 11.39 8.04 2.60
N CYS A 174 10.82 8.76 1.64
CA CYS A 174 10.88 8.39 0.22
C CYS A 174 12.32 8.46 -0.32
N GLU A 175 13.08 9.50 0.04
CA GLU A 175 14.49 9.60 -0.33
C GLU A 175 15.32 8.48 0.30
N LYS A 176 15.05 8.13 1.57
CA LYS A 176 15.66 6.97 2.21
C LYS A 176 15.33 5.67 1.46
N ALA A 177 14.06 5.43 1.16
CA ALA A 177 13.61 4.24 0.44
C ALA A 177 14.27 4.12 -0.93
N LYS A 178 14.37 5.23 -1.67
CA LYS A 178 15.07 5.31 -2.95
C LYS A 178 16.56 4.97 -2.81
N GLY A 179 17.25 5.58 -1.84
CA GLY A 179 18.67 5.29 -1.59
C GLY A 179 18.92 3.83 -1.23
N GLN A 180 17.99 3.19 -0.50
CA GLN A 180 18.05 1.76 -0.21
C GLN A 180 17.92 0.92 -1.47
N ILE A 181 16.98 1.24 -2.36
CA ILE A 181 16.81 0.55 -3.65
C ILE A 181 18.08 0.69 -4.51
N ASP A 182 18.56 1.91 -4.69
CA ASP A 182 19.74 2.21 -5.53
C ASP A 182 21.00 1.48 -5.05
N THR A 183 21.17 1.37 -3.72
CA THR A 183 22.28 0.65 -3.09
C THR A 183 22.26 -0.84 -3.44
N HIS A 184 21.07 -1.45 -3.49
CA HIS A 184 20.91 -2.89 -3.75
C HIS A 184 20.75 -3.25 -5.24
N GLN A 185 20.44 -2.29 -6.11
CA GLN A 185 20.43 -2.45 -7.57
C GLN A 185 21.81 -2.28 -8.20
N SER A 186 22.70 -1.53 -7.53
CA SER A 186 24.07 -1.37 -8.00
C SER A 186 24.80 -2.71 -7.88
N PRO A 187 25.40 -3.26 -8.96
CA PRO A 187 26.22 -4.45 -8.84
C PRO A 187 27.36 -4.13 -7.86
N ASN A 188 27.47 -4.91 -6.78
CA ASN A 188 28.59 -4.85 -5.85
C ASN A 188 29.89 -4.76 -6.67
N LYS A 189 30.59 -3.63 -6.58
CA LYS A 189 31.94 -3.48 -7.13
C LYS A 189 32.94 -4.30 -6.32
#